data_AF-A0A0J9WL11-F1
#
_entry.id   AF-A0A0J9WL11-F1
#
_cell.length_a   1.000
_cell.length_b   1.000
_cell.length_c   1.000
_cell.angle_alpha   90.00
_cell.angle_beta   90.00
_cell.angle_gamma   90.00
#
_symmetry.space_group_name_H-M   'P 1'
#
loop_
_entity.id
_entity.type
_entity.pdbx_description
1 polymer ?
#
loop_
_entity_poly.entity_id
_entity_poly.type
_entity_poly.pdbx_seq_one_letter_code
_entity_poly.pdbx_strand_id
1 'polypeptide(L)'
;MNDLNKHLSQIQRDYLATVPGASITDKGCLPASALIKFGGGSGDEDALPQTVFWGCKATKGSIETIETREPDDLIGEWVAIDIIGGFSIITAVMSIDEHDMWVYAVDGSYVEPQKVQAITVSNGDRYSVFVNTKKAGKFKIRCSSVNIAQILVGHAILSVGSKNSTTVSTPFIDIAGRPTSPEVKYFDQAIAHPFPPEFVAAEADAFFPLSMQVDGASYLWAMNHTRLMPTDIDAAVEPVLFAPAVDKQNNVTITTKLNTWVDLLFFTGSEPMPPHPIHKHGNKMFQIGSGVGHFKWNSTEEALKDIPENFNLVNPPKRDGFASLTAFGNVTWVVVRYHVTNPGAWLLHCHIDNHLQGGMMMIIQDGVDHWPRVPDHYLSYGQHE
;
A
#
# COMPACT_ATOMS: atom_id res chain seq x y z
N MET A 1 -11.16 -27.90 2.62
CA MET A 1 -11.99 -26.86 1.98
C MET A 1 -13.25 -26.50 2.80
N ASN A 2 -13.83 -27.40 3.60
CA ASN A 2 -15.00 -27.12 4.48
C ASN A 2 -14.77 -26.17 5.68
N ASP A 3 -13.72 -25.34 5.69
CA ASP A 3 -13.42 -24.52 6.88
C ASP A 3 -13.01 -23.06 6.66
N LEU A 4 -13.10 -22.54 5.42
CA LEU A 4 -12.79 -21.12 5.16
C LEU A 4 -13.78 -20.18 5.88
N ASN A 5 -15.01 -20.62 6.11
CA ASN A 5 -16.03 -19.84 6.82
C ASN A 5 -15.63 -19.47 8.26
N LYS A 6 -14.81 -20.28 8.94
CA LYS A 6 -14.29 -19.94 10.28
C LYS A 6 -13.26 -18.81 10.26
N HIS A 7 -12.70 -18.52 9.08
CA HIS A 7 -11.67 -17.51 8.91
C HIS A 7 -12.16 -16.17 8.38
N LEU A 8 -13.47 -16.03 8.14
CA LEU A 8 -14.06 -14.79 7.66
C LEU A 8 -13.79 -13.62 8.62
N SER A 9 -13.53 -12.45 8.07
CA SER A 9 -13.59 -11.18 8.81
C SER A 9 -15.06 -10.82 9.12
N GLN A 10 -15.27 -9.85 10.02
CA GLN A 10 -16.62 -9.36 10.29
C GLN A 10 -17.24 -8.74 9.04
N ILE A 11 -16.48 -7.91 8.32
CA ILE A 11 -16.90 -7.28 7.07
C ILE A 11 -17.32 -8.34 6.03
N GLN A 12 -16.55 -9.42 5.87
CA GLN A 12 -16.93 -10.51 4.97
C GLN A 12 -18.23 -11.19 5.39
N ARG A 13 -18.44 -11.42 6.69
CA ARG A 13 -19.71 -11.96 7.20
C ARG A 13 -20.87 -11.02 6.93
N ASP A 14 -20.69 -9.72 7.13
CA ASP A 14 -21.72 -8.72 6.91
C ASP A 14 -22.14 -8.67 5.44
N TYR A 15 -21.19 -8.70 4.51
CA TYR A 15 -21.50 -8.76 3.07
C TYR A 15 -22.17 -10.07 2.67
N LEU A 16 -21.74 -11.22 3.19
CA LEU A 16 -22.40 -12.50 2.94
C LEU A 16 -23.85 -12.48 3.46
N ALA A 17 -24.09 -11.89 4.63
CA ALA A 17 -25.44 -11.78 5.21
C ALA A 17 -26.40 -10.96 4.34
N THR A 18 -25.90 -10.09 3.45
CA THR A 18 -26.75 -9.36 2.50
C THR A 18 -27.36 -10.27 1.43
N VAL A 19 -26.84 -11.48 1.21
CA VAL A 19 -27.31 -12.43 0.20
C VAL A 19 -27.78 -13.71 0.91
N PRO A 20 -29.09 -14.00 0.95
CA PRO A 20 -29.61 -15.16 1.65
C PRO A 20 -28.95 -16.48 1.20
N GLY A 21 -28.39 -17.22 2.16
CA GLY A 21 -27.75 -18.52 1.89
C GLY A 21 -26.35 -18.44 1.26
N ALA A 22 -25.79 -17.24 1.06
CA ALA A 22 -24.46 -17.08 0.51
C ALA A 22 -23.37 -17.61 1.46
N SER A 23 -22.33 -18.17 0.87
CA SER A 23 -21.10 -18.59 1.54
C SER A 23 -19.89 -18.20 0.70
N ILE A 24 -18.71 -18.24 1.31
CA ILE A 24 -17.48 -18.10 0.54
C ILE A 24 -17.35 -19.24 -0.46
N THR A 25 -16.88 -18.91 -1.66
CA THR A 25 -16.76 -19.85 -2.76
C THR A 25 -15.63 -20.88 -2.51
N ASP A 26 -15.59 -21.96 -3.29
CA ASP A 26 -14.52 -22.98 -3.19
C ASP A 26 -13.13 -22.45 -3.59
N LYS A 27 -13.08 -21.26 -4.21
CA LYS A 27 -11.87 -20.47 -4.50
C LYS A 27 -11.54 -19.42 -3.45
N GLY A 28 -12.30 -19.36 -2.36
CA GLY A 28 -12.09 -18.41 -1.28
C GLY A 28 -12.55 -16.99 -1.60
N CYS A 29 -13.35 -16.77 -2.65
CA CYS A 29 -13.92 -15.45 -2.97
C CYS A 29 -15.27 -15.23 -2.28
N LEU A 30 -15.60 -13.99 -1.95
CA LEU A 30 -17.01 -13.59 -1.83
C LEU A 30 -17.73 -13.92 -3.15
N PRO A 31 -18.98 -14.42 -3.11
CA PRO A 31 -19.72 -14.73 -4.33
C PRO A 31 -20.05 -13.44 -5.10
N ALA A 32 -20.26 -13.57 -6.41
CA ALA A 32 -20.56 -12.46 -7.31
C ALA A 32 -21.72 -11.59 -6.79
N SER A 33 -22.84 -12.18 -6.39
CA SER A 33 -23.97 -11.49 -5.73
C SER A 33 -23.57 -10.59 -4.56
N ALA A 34 -22.65 -11.02 -3.71
CA ALA A 34 -22.16 -10.21 -2.58
C ALA A 34 -21.21 -9.09 -3.05
N LEU A 35 -20.32 -9.38 -4.00
CA LEU A 35 -19.41 -8.39 -4.57
C LEU A 35 -20.13 -7.31 -5.41
N ILE A 36 -21.21 -7.65 -6.09
CA ILE A 36 -22.05 -6.69 -6.82
C ILE A 36 -22.62 -5.68 -5.84
N LYS A 37 -23.14 -6.14 -4.69
CA LYS A 37 -23.62 -5.24 -3.62
C LYS A 37 -22.48 -4.40 -3.02
N PHE A 38 -21.31 -5.01 -2.80
CA PHE A 38 -20.11 -4.31 -2.37
C PHE A 38 -19.75 -3.15 -3.32
N GLY A 39 -19.81 -3.38 -4.63
CA GLY A 39 -19.48 -2.41 -5.67
C GLY A 39 -20.61 -1.44 -6.07
N GLY A 40 -21.63 -1.25 -5.22
CA GLY A 40 -22.71 -0.29 -5.48
C GLY A 40 -23.92 -0.83 -6.26
N GLY A 41 -23.97 -2.14 -6.52
CA GLY A 41 -25.17 -2.84 -7.00
C GLY A 41 -25.39 -2.87 -8.51
N SER A 42 -24.48 -2.35 -9.33
CA SER A 42 -24.65 -2.16 -10.78
C SER A 42 -24.18 -3.34 -11.67
N GLY A 43 -24.07 -4.55 -11.12
CA GLY A 43 -23.55 -5.73 -11.83
C GLY A 43 -24.62 -6.77 -12.21
N ASP A 44 -24.34 -7.52 -13.27
CA ASP A 44 -25.14 -8.66 -13.73
C ASP A 44 -24.40 -9.97 -13.39
N GLU A 45 -24.92 -10.72 -12.42
CA GLU A 45 -24.33 -12.00 -11.99
C GLU A 45 -24.43 -13.07 -13.07
N ASP A 46 -25.50 -13.06 -13.89
CA ASP A 46 -25.73 -14.07 -14.92
C ASP A 46 -24.77 -13.90 -16.11
N ALA A 47 -24.24 -12.70 -16.31
CA ALA A 47 -23.21 -12.42 -17.30
C ALA A 47 -21.82 -12.94 -16.90
N LEU A 48 -21.60 -13.33 -15.64
CA LEU A 48 -20.30 -13.78 -15.15
C LEU A 48 -20.13 -15.29 -15.33
N PRO A 49 -19.01 -15.77 -15.91
CA PRO A 49 -18.75 -17.20 -15.99
C PRO A 49 -18.67 -17.81 -14.58
N GLN A 50 -19.49 -18.81 -14.30
CA GLN A 50 -19.50 -19.52 -13.01
C GLN A 50 -18.11 -20.03 -12.60
N THR A 51 -17.28 -20.38 -13.58
CA THR A 51 -15.91 -20.83 -13.40
C THR A 51 -14.97 -19.76 -12.84
N VAL A 52 -15.38 -18.49 -12.76
CA VAL A 52 -14.60 -17.43 -12.08
C VAL A 52 -14.60 -17.68 -10.58
N PHE A 53 -15.79 -17.93 -10.00
CA PHE A 53 -16.00 -18.07 -8.57
C PHE A 53 -15.95 -19.51 -8.09
N TRP A 54 -16.34 -20.48 -8.93
CA TRP A 54 -16.53 -21.87 -8.54
C TRP A 54 -15.65 -22.85 -9.32
N GLY A 55 -15.60 -24.11 -8.87
CA GLY A 55 -14.93 -25.20 -9.55
C GLY A 55 -13.43 -25.24 -9.26
N CYS A 56 -13.05 -24.94 -8.02
CA CYS A 56 -11.67 -24.98 -7.57
C CYS A 56 -11.08 -26.38 -7.75
N LYS A 57 -10.03 -26.47 -8.59
CA LYS A 57 -9.22 -27.67 -8.75
C LYS A 57 -7.87 -27.42 -8.13
N ALA A 58 -7.54 -28.15 -7.08
CA ALA A 58 -6.25 -28.04 -6.42
C ALA A 58 -5.12 -28.31 -7.42
N THR A 59 -4.23 -27.34 -7.58
CA THR A 59 -3.01 -27.48 -8.38
C THR A 59 -1.84 -27.89 -7.48
N LYS A 60 -0.79 -28.44 -8.09
CA LYS A 60 0.51 -28.64 -7.43
C LYS A 60 1.47 -27.58 -7.96
N GLY A 61 1.93 -26.69 -7.10
CA GLY A 61 2.98 -25.72 -7.40
C GLY A 61 4.28 -26.07 -6.68
N SER A 62 5.39 -25.49 -7.12
CA SER A 62 6.63 -25.49 -6.36
C SER A 62 6.48 -24.65 -5.08
N ILE A 63 7.23 -24.99 -4.04
CA ILE A 63 7.34 -24.19 -2.81
C ILE A 63 8.78 -23.70 -2.74
N GLU A 64 8.95 -22.39 -2.70
CA GLU A 64 10.26 -21.77 -2.61
C GLU A 64 10.90 -22.05 -1.23
N THR A 65 12.22 -22.27 -1.20
CA THR A 65 12.96 -22.50 0.04
C THR A 65 14.15 -21.56 0.12
N ILE A 66 14.12 -20.65 1.10
CA ILE A 66 15.24 -19.77 1.44
C ILE A 66 16.14 -20.53 2.42
N GLU A 67 17.32 -20.90 1.96
CA GLU A 67 18.32 -21.63 2.76
C GLU A 67 19.24 -20.66 3.50
N THR A 68 19.44 -20.90 4.79
CA THR A 68 20.42 -20.18 5.61
C THR A 68 21.43 -21.17 6.19
N ARG A 69 22.64 -20.68 6.49
CA ARG A 69 23.70 -21.51 7.06
C ARG A 69 23.32 -21.96 8.47
N GLU A 70 23.96 -23.05 8.92
CA GLU A 70 23.94 -23.41 10.33
C GLU A 70 24.45 -22.22 11.18
N PRO A 71 23.81 -21.90 12.31
CA PRO A 71 24.35 -20.91 13.22
C PRO A 71 25.73 -21.40 13.72
N ASP A 72 26.77 -20.62 13.41
CA ASP A 72 28.13 -20.80 13.94
C ASP A 72 28.47 -19.59 14.81
N ASP A 73 29.29 -19.78 15.85
CA ASP A 73 29.63 -18.78 16.86
C ASP A 73 30.39 -17.57 16.27
N LEU A 74 30.88 -17.68 15.03
CA LEU A 74 31.80 -16.72 14.40
C LEU A 74 31.16 -15.84 13.31
N ILE A 75 30.06 -16.27 12.67
CA ILE A 75 29.38 -15.52 11.61
C ILE A 75 27.89 -15.51 11.91
N GLY A 76 27.44 -14.36 12.41
CA GLY A 76 26.12 -14.05 12.98
C GLY A 76 24.95 -14.98 12.64
N GLU A 77 24.22 -15.34 13.70
CA GLU A 77 22.92 -16.01 13.71
C GLU A 77 21.79 -15.12 13.13
N TRP A 78 22.08 -14.32 12.10
CA TRP A 78 21.20 -13.30 11.58
C TRP A 78 21.23 -13.29 10.06
N VAL A 79 20.04 -13.20 9.46
CA VAL A 79 19.89 -12.97 8.02
C VAL A 79 19.11 -11.69 7.78
N ALA A 80 19.54 -10.93 6.76
CA ALA A 80 18.77 -9.82 6.24
C ALA A 80 17.85 -10.32 5.13
N ILE A 81 16.57 -9.97 5.19
CA ILE A 81 15.57 -10.32 4.18
C ILE A 81 14.87 -9.03 3.74
N ASP A 82 14.84 -8.80 2.43
CA ASP A 82 14.05 -7.73 1.82
C ASP A 82 12.70 -8.29 1.36
N ILE A 83 11.63 -7.66 1.84
CA ILE A 83 10.24 -7.99 1.56
C ILE A 83 9.71 -6.93 0.60
N ILE A 84 9.22 -7.35 -0.56
CA ILE A 84 8.72 -6.45 -1.60
C ILE A 84 7.25 -6.78 -1.89
N GLY A 85 6.37 -5.81 -1.64
CA GLY A 85 4.94 -5.87 -1.92
C GLY A 85 4.60 -5.72 -3.40
N GLY A 86 5.09 -6.64 -4.24
CA GLY A 86 4.84 -6.66 -5.69
C GLY A 86 3.41 -7.05 -6.09
N PHE A 87 2.41 -6.57 -5.36
CA PHE A 87 1.00 -6.91 -5.55
C PHE A 87 0.34 -5.91 -6.52
N SER A 88 -0.55 -6.44 -7.38
CA SER A 88 -1.38 -5.60 -8.26
C SER A 88 -2.64 -5.09 -7.55
N ILE A 89 -3.28 -5.93 -6.71
CA ILE A 89 -4.58 -5.60 -6.08
C ILE A 89 -4.60 -5.81 -4.56
N ILE A 90 -3.84 -6.78 -4.04
CA ILE A 90 -3.99 -7.24 -2.66
C ILE A 90 -3.03 -6.54 -1.69
N THR A 91 -3.49 -6.34 -0.46
CA THR A 91 -2.64 -6.20 0.72
C THR A 91 -2.53 -7.56 1.40
N ALA A 92 -1.35 -7.89 1.92
CA ALA A 92 -1.12 -9.14 2.61
C ALA A 92 -0.39 -8.93 3.95
N VAL A 93 -0.55 -9.87 4.86
CA VAL A 93 0.26 -9.96 6.08
C VAL A 93 1.30 -11.04 5.90
N MET A 94 2.55 -10.69 6.18
CA MET A 94 3.70 -11.58 6.12
C MET A 94 4.19 -11.90 7.54
N SER A 95 4.54 -13.16 7.80
CA SER A 95 5.22 -13.59 9.02
C SER A 95 6.16 -14.76 8.76
N ILE A 96 7.15 -14.96 9.63
CA ILE A 96 8.00 -16.16 9.65
C ILE A 96 7.67 -16.93 10.91
N ASP A 97 7.22 -18.18 10.77
CA ASP A 97 6.86 -19.01 11.92
C ASP A 97 8.01 -19.10 12.92
N GLU A 98 7.70 -18.84 14.19
CA GLU A 98 8.64 -18.96 15.32
C GLU A 98 9.87 -18.03 15.27
N HIS A 99 9.89 -17.05 14.36
CA HIS A 99 10.99 -16.10 14.20
C HIS A 99 10.51 -14.65 14.28
N ASP A 100 11.06 -13.90 15.24
CA ASP A 100 10.90 -12.46 15.30
C ASP A 100 11.67 -11.77 14.15
N MET A 101 11.11 -10.69 13.65
CA MET A 101 11.71 -9.81 12.64
C MET A 101 12.05 -8.46 13.27
N TRP A 102 13.24 -7.95 13.00
CA TRP A 102 13.62 -6.57 13.29
C TRP A 102 13.53 -5.75 12.01
N VAL A 103 12.47 -4.97 11.84
CA VAL A 103 12.32 -4.07 10.69
C VAL A 103 13.26 -2.89 10.89
N TYR A 104 14.23 -2.72 9.99
CA TYR A 104 15.24 -1.67 10.08
C TYR A 104 15.25 -0.70 8.89
N ALA A 105 14.55 -1.04 7.80
CA ALA A 105 14.33 -0.13 6.69
C ALA A 105 12.93 -0.28 6.11
N VAL A 106 12.38 0.85 5.64
CA VAL A 106 11.07 0.98 5.01
C VAL A 106 11.24 1.78 3.72
N ASP A 107 10.76 1.23 2.61
CA ASP A 107 10.84 1.80 1.27
C ASP A 107 12.27 2.22 0.86
N GLY A 108 13.29 1.53 1.38
CA GLY A 108 14.71 1.81 1.15
C GLY A 108 15.32 2.91 2.02
N SER A 109 14.60 3.43 3.03
CA SER A 109 15.13 4.34 4.06
C SER A 109 15.24 3.62 5.40
N TYR A 110 16.33 3.86 6.13
CA TYR A 110 16.48 3.34 7.48
C TYR A 110 15.48 3.97 8.44
N VAL A 111 15.01 3.17 9.39
CA VAL A 111 14.12 3.58 10.47
C VAL A 111 14.66 3.10 11.81
N GLU A 112 14.17 3.68 12.90
CA GLU A 112 14.40 3.13 14.24
C GLU A 112 13.87 1.68 14.29
N PRO A 113 14.72 0.68 14.62
CA PRO A 113 14.31 -0.70 14.45
C PRO A 113 13.12 -1.12 15.33
N GLN A 114 12.13 -1.77 14.72
CA GLN A 114 10.98 -2.34 15.43
C GLN A 114 11.05 -3.87 15.44
N LYS A 115 10.94 -4.47 16.63
CA LYS A 115 10.84 -5.92 16.80
C LYS A 115 9.39 -6.38 16.70
N VAL A 116 9.08 -7.21 15.70
CA VAL A 116 7.72 -7.61 15.32
C VAL A 116 7.66 -9.09 14.94
N GLN A 117 6.45 -9.66 14.89
CA GLN A 117 6.19 -11.03 14.42
C GLN A 117 5.48 -11.06 13.07
N ALA A 118 4.80 -9.96 12.70
CA ALA A 118 4.06 -9.85 11.45
C ALA A 118 4.19 -8.45 10.84
N ILE A 119 4.10 -8.36 9.52
CA ILE A 119 4.17 -7.10 8.78
C ILE A 119 3.01 -7.07 7.78
N THR A 120 2.19 -6.02 7.84
CA THR A 120 1.21 -5.73 6.78
C THR A 120 1.94 -5.08 5.62
N VAL A 121 1.89 -5.70 4.45
CA VAL A 121 2.58 -5.29 3.22
C VAL A 121 1.52 -4.91 2.19
N SER A 122 1.51 -3.63 1.83
CA SER A 122 0.64 -3.11 0.78
C SER A 122 1.33 -3.10 -0.59
N ASN A 123 0.59 -2.71 -1.63
CA ASN A 123 1.10 -2.59 -2.99
C ASN A 123 2.24 -1.56 -3.04
N GLY A 124 3.40 -1.99 -3.52
CA GLY A 124 4.59 -1.15 -3.63
C GLY A 124 5.37 -0.96 -2.33
N ASP A 125 4.92 -1.47 -1.18
CA ASP A 125 5.68 -1.38 0.08
C ASP A 125 6.98 -2.20 0.01
N ARG A 126 8.04 -1.72 0.68
CA ARG A 126 9.27 -2.51 0.89
C ARG A 126 9.70 -2.45 2.34
N TYR A 127 10.10 -3.59 2.89
CA TYR A 127 10.63 -3.70 4.25
C TYR A 127 11.90 -4.51 4.25
N SER A 128 12.94 -4.02 4.90
CA SER A 128 14.15 -4.81 5.19
C SER A 128 14.14 -5.25 6.64
N VAL A 129 14.33 -6.54 6.87
CA VAL A 129 14.24 -7.15 8.20
C VAL A 129 15.49 -7.96 8.54
N PHE A 130 15.92 -7.90 9.80
CA PHE A 130 16.83 -8.89 10.36
C PHE A 130 16.05 -10.00 11.06
N VAL A 131 16.43 -11.24 10.78
CA VAL A 131 15.81 -12.44 11.37
C VAL A 131 16.89 -13.24 12.08
N ASN A 132 16.69 -13.52 13.36
CA ASN A 132 17.64 -14.33 14.12
C ASN A 132 17.41 -15.82 13.85
N THR A 133 18.39 -16.49 13.26
CA THR A 133 18.32 -17.90 12.86
C THR A 133 19.03 -18.83 13.86
N LYS A 134 18.97 -18.54 15.17
CA LYS A 134 19.46 -19.45 16.22
C LYS A 134 18.78 -20.83 16.20
N LYS A 135 17.50 -20.86 15.80
CA LYS A 135 16.69 -22.08 15.82
C LYS A 135 16.84 -22.81 14.49
N ALA A 136 17.58 -23.92 14.49
CA ALA A 136 17.67 -24.79 13.32
C ALA A 136 16.32 -25.49 13.03
N GLY A 137 15.99 -25.66 11.76
CA GLY A 137 14.74 -26.31 11.32
C GLY A 137 14.18 -25.73 10.02
N LYS A 138 12.94 -26.11 9.71
CA LYS A 138 12.18 -25.60 8.56
C LYS A 138 10.96 -24.86 9.06
N PHE A 139 10.85 -23.58 8.69
CA PHE A 139 9.81 -22.68 9.17
C PHE A 139 9.04 -22.11 7.99
N LYS A 140 7.71 -22.04 8.08
CA LYS A 140 6.93 -21.41 7.01
C LYS A 140 7.10 -19.90 7.04
N ILE A 141 7.42 -19.33 5.88
CA ILE A 141 7.22 -17.92 5.58
C ILE A 141 5.81 -17.80 5.03
N ARG A 142 4.93 -17.10 5.72
CA ARG A 142 3.51 -16.98 5.39
C ARG A 142 3.23 -15.65 4.73
N CYS A 143 2.35 -15.66 3.74
CA CYS A 143 1.80 -14.47 3.11
C CYS A 143 0.29 -14.68 2.94
N SER A 144 -0.50 -14.04 3.81
CA SER A 144 -1.96 -14.18 3.83
C SER A 144 -2.60 -12.86 3.36
N SER A 145 -3.38 -12.91 2.28
CA SER A 145 -4.19 -11.78 1.83
C SER A 145 -5.16 -11.35 2.92
N VAL A 146 -5.25 -10.04 3.15
CA VAL A 146 -6.25 -9.42 4.05
C VAL A 146 -7.34 -8.69 3.28
N ASN A 147 -7.40 -8.90 1.96
CA ASN A 147 -8.44 -8.32 1.12
C ASN A 147 -9.81 -8.94 1.44
N ILE A 148 -10.85 -8.10 1.49
CA ILE A 148 -12.24 -8.51 1.76
C ILE A 148 -12.77 -9.47 0.68
N ALA A 149 -12.40 -9.26 -0.58
CA ALA A 149 -12.96 -9.99 -1.71
C ALA A 149 -12.55 -11.46 -1.78
N GLN A 150 -11.35 -11.81 -1.28
CA GLN A 150 -10.83 -13.17 -1.39
C GLN A 150 -9.83 -13.53 -0.28
N ILE A 151 -10.04 -14.70 0.33
CA ILE A 151 -9.04 -15.38 1.16
C ILE A 151 -8.05 -16.09 0.23
N LEU A 152 -6.82 -15.60 0.20
CA LEU A 152 -5.73 -16.12 -0.62
C LEU A 152 -4.48 -16.24 0.26
N VAL A 153 -3.80 -17.39 0.19
CA VAL A 153 -2.60 -17.66 1.01
C VAL A 153 -1.49 -18.23 0.15
N GLY A 154 -0.30 -17.66 0.27
CA GLY A 154 0.95 -18.19 -0.22
C GLY A 154 1.88 -18.54 0.94
N HIS A 155 2.83 -19.45 0.69
CA HIS A 155 3.92 -19.68 1.64
C HIS A 155 5.20 -20.15 0.93
N ALA A 156 6.32 -19.89 1.59
CA ALA A 156 7.64 -20.43 1.31
C ALA A 156 8.21 -21.08 2.58
N ILE A 157 9.41 -21.64 2.50
CA ILE A 157 10.12 -22.25 3.63
C ILE A 157 11.40 -21.48 3.91
N LEU A 158 11.62 -21.08 5.16
CA LEU A 158 12.94 -20.72 5.68
C LEU A 158 13.58 -22.00 6.21
N SER A 159 14.69 -22.45 5.61
CA SER A 159 15.45 -23.62 6.05
C SER A 159 16.71 -23.16 6.76
N VAL A 160 16.73 -23.26 8.08
CA VAL A 160 17.87 -22.91 8.92
C VAL A 160 18.69 -24.15 9.21
N GLY A 161 19.87 -24.23 8.61
CA GLY A 161 20.75 -25.37 8.73
C GLY A 161 20.33 -26.58 7.89
N SER A 162 21.08 -27.67 8.05
CA SER A 162 21.07 -28.90 7.26
C SER A 162 20.30 -30.05 7.91
N LYS A 163 19.56 -29.79 9.01
CA LYS A 163 18.76 -30.82 9.69
C LYS A 163 17.41 -31.00 9.00
N ASN A 164 17.10 -32.25 8.64
CA ASN A 164 15.76 -32.68 8.27
C ASN A 164 14.83 -32.58 9.49
N SER A 165 14.23 -31.41 9.69
CA SER A 165 13.12 -31.28 10.63
C SER A 165 11.81 -31.63 9.92
N THR A 166 11.06 -32.57 10.50
CA THR A 166 9.71 -32.96 10.07
C THR A 166 8.62 -32.32 10.92
N THR A 167 8.97 -31.48 11.90
CA THR A 167 7.99 -30.82 12.77
C THR A 167 7.32 -29.66 12.04
N VAL A 168 6.00 -29.56 12.14
CA VAL A 168 5.24 -28.42 11.63
C VAL A 168 5.55 -27.19 12.49
N SER A 169 5.96 -26.09 11.85
CA SER A 169 6.25 -24.82 12.53
C SER A 169 4.98 -24.15 13.08
N THR A 170 5.13 -23.44 14.19
CA THR A 170 4.04 -22.73 14.88
C THR A 170 3.78 -21.34 14.29
N PRO A 171 2.55 -21.05 13.81
CA PRO A 171 2.24 -19.77 13.18
C PRO A 171 2.09 -18.60 14.16
N PHE A 172 2.55 -17.41 13.74
CA PHE A 172 2.13 -16.13 14.32
C PHE A 172 0.83 -15.59 13.72
N ILE A 173 0.52 -15.96 12.47
CA ILE A 173 -0.70 -15.53 11.78
C ILE A 173 -1.50 -16.71 11.23
N ASP A 174 -2.82 -16.58 11.23
CA ASP A 174 -3.72 -17.54 10.59
C ASP A 174 -3.81 -17.32 9.05
N ILE A 175 -4.66 -18.11 8.39
CA ILE A 175 -4.84 -18.05 6.93
C ILE A 175 -5.51 -16.75 6.44
N ALA A 176 -6.07 -15.95 7.36
CA ALA A 176 -6.65 -14.64 7.06
C ALA A 176 -5.73 -13.49 7.54
N GLY A 177 -4.48 -13.80 7.89
CA GLY A 177 -3.51 -12.79 8.33
C GLY A 177 -3.83 -12.20 9.71
N ARG A 178 -4.58 -12.92 10.55
CA ARG A 178 -4.90 -12.48 11.93
C ARG A 178 -3.92 -13.09 12.93
N PRO A 179 -3.59 -12.39 14.02
CA PRO A 179 -2.70 -12.94 15.05
C PRO A 179 -3.29 -14.23 15.64
N THR A 180 -2.43 -15.22 15.88
CA THR A 180 -2.81 -16.48 16.55
C THR A 180 -2.88 -16.36 18.07
N SER A 181 -2.28 -15.30 18.64
CA SER A 181 -2.35 -14.97 20.06
C SER A 181 -2.24 -13.45 20.30
N PRO A 182 -2.66 -12.92 21.48
CA PRO A 182 -2.59 -11.50 21.80
C PRO A 182 -1.17 -10.92 21.85
N GLU A 183 -0.15 -11.76 21.98
CA GLU A 183 1.25 -11.36 22.10
C GLU A 183 1.93 -11.05 20.75
N VAL A 184 1.29 -11.44 19.64
CA VAL A 184 1.81 -11.22 18.28
C VAL A 184 1.77 -9.73 17.95
N LYS A 185 2.95 -9.13 17.76
CA LYS A 185 3.11 -7.72 17.41
C LYS A 185 3.23 -7.54 15.90
N TYR A 186 2.43 -6.63 15.37
CA TYR A 186 2.52 -6.19 13.99
C TYR A 186 3.47 -5.00 13.90
N PHE A 187 4.11 -4.83 12.75
CA PHE A 187 4.83 -3.60 12.45
C PHE A 187 3.89 -2.40 12.44
N ASP A 188 4.24 -1.39 13.23
CA ASP A 188 3.48 -0.16 13.34
C ASP A 188 4.13 0.91 12.46
N GLN A 189 3.49 1.16 11.32
CA GLN A 189 3.96 2.13 10.34
C GLN A 189 3.89 3.56 10.88
N ALA A 190 3.00 3.87 11.84
CA ALA A 190 2.83 5.22 12.37
C ALA A 190 4.03 5.68 13.20
N ILE A 191 4.80 4.74 13.74
CA ILE A 191 6.02 4.99 14.52
C ILE A 191 7.29 4.50 13.80
N ALA A 192 7.24 4.37 12.47
CA ALA A 192 8.41 4.05 11.64
C ALA A 192 9.31 5.29 11.47
N HIS A 193 9.85 5.79 12.58
CA HIS A 193 10.63 7.01 12.65
C HIS A 193 11.91 6.90 11.81
N PRO A 194 12.22 7.88 10.93
CA PRO A 194 13.44 7.88 10.13
C PRO A 194 14.70 7.82 11.01
N PHE A 195 15.69 7.05 10.58
CA PHE A 195 17.01 6.99 11.22
C PHE A 195 18.13 7.25 10.21
N PRO A 196 18.97 8.29 10.40
CA PRO A 196 18.87 9.31 11.44
C PRO A 196 17.58 10.14 11.31
N PRO A 197 17.14 10.82 12.39
CA PRO A 197 16.00 11.72 12.33
C PRO A 197 16.17 12.78 11.25
N GLU A 198 15.10 13.04 10.50
CA GLU A 198 15.08 14.03 9.43
C GLU A 198 14.25 15.25 9.84
N PHE A 199 14.68 16.43 9.42
CA PHE A 199 13.95 17.68 9.68
C PHE A 199 12.65 17.73 8.87
N VAL A 200 11.58 18.18 9.53
CA VAL A 200 10.29 18.50 8.93
C VAL A 200 9.92 19.92 9.30
N ALA A 201 9.58 20.76 8.31
CA ALA A 201 9.17 22.13 8.58
C ALA A 201 7.89 22.18 9.44
N ALA A 202 7.80 23.19 10.30
CA ALA A 202 6.61 23.42 11.13
C ALA A 202 5.40 23.86 10.29
N GLU A 203 5.64 24.61 9.21
CA GLU A 203 4.61 25.14 8.32
C GLU A 203 4.88 24.70 6.87
N ALA A 204 3.82 24.51 6.09
CA ALA A 204 3.91 24.29 4.65
C ALA A 204 3.72 25.61 3.87
N ASP A 205 4.40 25.74 2.74
CA ASP A 205 4.24 26.86 1.81
C ASP A 205 3.00 26.69 0.91
N ALA A 206 2.54 25.46 0.69
CA ALA A 206 1.36 25.15 -0.10
C ALA A 206 0.58 23.97 0.49
N PHE A 207 -0.75 24.03 0.35
CA PHE A 207 -1.68 23.02 0.84
C PHE A 207 -2.66 22.62 -0.28
N PHE A 208 -2.72 21.34 -0.60
CA PHE A 208 -3.58 20.80 -1.65
C PHE A 208 -4.51 19.71 -1.09
N PRO A 209 -5.83 19.99 -0.96
CA PRO A 209 -6.82 18.97 -0.64
C PRO A 209 -7.16 18.13 -1.87
N LEU A 210 -7.12 16.82 -1.72
CA LEU A 210 -7.35 15.82 -2.76
C LEU A 210 -8.40 14.81 -2.29
N SER A 211 -9.51 14.71 -3.03
CA SER A 211 -10.54 13.69 -2.79
C SER A 211 -10.20 12.39 -3.52
N MET A 212 -10.39 11.24 -2.88
CA MET A 212 -10.27 9.93 -3.51
C MET A 212 -11.67 9.36 -3.69
N GLN A 213 -12.06 9.10 -4.94
CA GLN A 213 -13.44 8.75 -5.27
C GLN A 213 -13.58 7.80 -6.47
N VAL A 214 -14.68 7.05 -6.48
CA VAL A 214 -15.17 6.32 -7.66
C VAL A 214 -15.82 7.31 -8.63
N ASP A 215 -15.59 7.15 -9.93
CA ASP A 215 -16.08 8.06 -10.97
C ASP A 215 -17.10 7.34 -11.89
N GLY A 216 -18.33 7.16 -11.38
CA GLY A 216 -19.47 6.67 -12.15
C GLY A 216 -19.51 5.16 -12.45
N ALA A 217 -18.39 4.44 -12.35
CA ALA A 217 -18.32 2.98 -12.51
C ALA A 217 -17.26 2.36 -11.59
N SER A 218 -17.43 1.08 -11.21
CA SER A 218 -16.56 0.39 -10.24
C SER A 218 -15.08 0.25 -10.64
N TYR A 219 -14.76 0.45 -11.92
CA TYR A 219 -13.40 0.42 -12.47
C TYR A 219 -12.87 1.81 -12.84
N LEU A 220 -13.66 2.88 -12.64
CA LEU A 220 -13.27 4.25 -12.90
C LEU A 220 -13.04 4.98 -11.58
N TRP A 221 -11.90 5.65 -11.48
CA TRP A 221 -11.43 6.26 -10.26
C TRP A 221 -10.84 7.63 -10.55
N ALA A 222 -10.91 8.52 -9.56
CA ALA A 222 -10.34 9.84 -9.65
C ALA A 222 -9.46 10.14 -8.44
N MET A 223 -8.31 10.77 -8.73
CA MET A 223 -7.60 11.58 -7.75
C MET A 223 -8.13 13.01 -7.91
N ASN A 224 -8.72 13.55 -6.86
CA ASN A 224 -9.55 14.74 -6.85
C ASN A 224 -10.91 14.54 -7.58
N HIS A 225 -11.42 15.54 -8.31
CA HIS A 225 -12.78 15.49 -8.87
C HIS A 225 -12.91 14.87 -10.29
N THR A 226 -11.81 14.56 -10.97
CA THR A 226 -11.80 14.06 -12.36
C THR A 226 -10.70 13.03 -12.52
N ARG A 227 -10.97 12.00 -13.30
CA ARG A 227 -9.98 11.01 -13.70
C ARG A 227 -8.92 11.58 -14.65
N LEU A 228 -7.70 11.08 -14.54
CA LEU A 228 -6.66 11.21 -15.56
C LEU A 228 -6.36 9.80 -16.07
N MET A 229 -6.71 9.47 -17.32
CA MET A 229 -6.52 8.12 -17.82
C MET A 229 -5.09 7.91 -18.33
N PRO A 230 -4.52 6.69 -18.24
CA PRO A 230 -3.22 6.39 -18.85
C PRO A 230 -3.19 6.69 -20.35
N THR A 231 -4.30 6.43 -21.04
CA THR A 231 -4.47 6.77 -22.45
C THR A 231 -4.41 8.27 -22.74
N ASP A 232 -4.80 9.13 -21.79
CA ASP A 232 -4.71 10.59 -21.97
C ASP A 232 -3.25 11.06 -21.89
N ILE A 233 -2.43 10.39 -21.08
CA ILE A 233 -0.98 10.63 -20.96
C ILE A 233 -0.26 10.10 -22.20
N ASP A 234 -0.59 8.87 -22.63
CA ASP A 234 0.02 8.24 -23.80
C ASP A 234 -0.34 8.95 -25.11
N ALA A 235 -1.55 9.53 -25.20
CA ALA A 235 -1.99 10.31 -26.36
C ALA A 235 -1.51 11.77 -26.33
N ALA A 236 -0.82 12.21 -25.28
CA ALA A 236 -0.29 13.56 -25.21
C ALA A 236 0.74 13.78 -26.34
N VAL A 237 0.59 14.88 -27.08
CA VAL A 237 1.47 15.21 -28.21
C VAL A 237 2.92 15.32 -27.76
N GLU A 238 3.14 15.87 -26.56
CA GLU A 238 4.46 15.97 -25.93
C GLU A 238 4.36 15.53 -24.46
N PRO A 239 5.25 14.64 -23.98
CA PRO A 239 5.39 14.34 -22.56
C PRO A 239 5.60 15.60 -21.72
N VAL A 240 5.00 15.65 -20.52
CA VAL A 240 5.08 16.82 -19.61
C VAL A 240 6.53 17.19 -19.26
N LEU A 241 7.44 16.21 -19.24
CA LEU A 241 8.87 16.45 -19.03
C LEU A 241 9.47 17.41 -20.07
N PHE A 242 8.99 17.37 -21.32
CA PHE A 242 9.52 18.13 -22.45
C PHE A 242 8.82 19.48 -22.65
N ALA A 243 7.56 19.58 -22.22
CA ALA A 243 6.76 20.80 -22.31
C ALA A 243 6.07 21.10 -20.96
N PRO A 244 6.83 21.56 -19.94
CA PRO A 244 6.25 21.91 -18.66
C PRO A 244 5.26 23.07 -18.81
N ALA A 245 4.10 22.92 -18.18
CA ALA A 245 3.11 23.98 -18.11
C ALA A 245 3.23 24.64 -16.73
N VAL A 246 4.09 25.66 -16.64
CA VAL A 246 4.54 26.28 -15.38
C VAL A 246 3.41 26.89 -14.54
N ASP A 247 2.34 27.35 -15.18
CA ASP A 247 1.16 27.94 -14.50
C ASP A 247 -0.02 26.96 -14.40
N LYS A 248 0.18 25.68 -14.77
CA LYS A 248 -0.91 24.70 -14.83
C LYS A 248 -1.21 24.13 -13.44
N GLN A 249 -2.16 24.76 -12.77
CA GLN A 249 -2.78 24.24 -11.56
C GLN A 249 -4.24 23.87 -11.84
N ASN A 250 -4.57 22.59 -11.88
CA ASN A 250 -5.93 22.11 -12.10
C ASN A 250 -6.19 20.79 -11.37
N ASN A 251 -7.30 20.14 -11.71
CA ASN A 251 -7.77 18.96 -10.99
C ASN A 251 -6.85 17.73 -11.11
N VAL A 252 -6.03 17.65 -12.17
CA VAL A 252 -5.15 16.52 -12.47
C VAL A 252 -3.67 16.93 -12.57
N THR A 253 -3.36 18.20 -12.26
CA THR A 253 -2.00 18.73 -12.31
C THR A 253 -1.77 19.74 -11.19
N ILE A 254 -0.74 19.50 -10.37
CA ILE A 254 -0.21 20.44 -9.38
C ILE A 254 1.14 20.95 -9.86
N THR A 255 1.43 22.23 -9.67
CA THR A 255 2.74 22.84 -9.89
C THR A 255 3.29 23.39 -8.58
N THR A 256 4.55 23.12 -8.27
CA THR A 256 5.23 23.59 -7.05
C THR A 256 6.57 24.26 -7.37
N LYS A 257 7.13 25.01 -6.42
CA LYS A 257 8.43 25.66 -6.57
C LYS A 257 9.52 24.88 -5.84
N LEU A 258 10.76 25.02 -6.29
CA LEU A 258 11.90 24.39 -5.64
C LEU A 258 12.07 24.94 -4.23
N ASN A 259 12.48 24.08 -3.29
CA ASN A 259 12.71 24.39 -1.88
C ASN A 259 11.48 24.87 -1.10
N THR A 260 10.27 24.53 -1.55
CA THR A 260 9.03 24.72 -0.77
C THR A 260 8.59 23.44 -0.09
N TRP A 261 7.94 23.57 1.07
CA TRP A 261 7.23 22.49 1.76
C TRP A 261 5.78 22.45 1.31
N VAL A 262 5.30 21.26 0.96
CA VAL A 262 3.98 21.05 0.39
C VAL A 262 3.23 20.00 1.19
N ASP A 263 2.00 20.35 1.57
CA ASP A 263 1.05 19.44 2.17
C ASP A 263 0.05 18.93 1.15
N LEU A 264 -0.12 17.61 1.13
CA LEU A 264 -1.20 16.94 0.42
C LEU A 264 -2.14 16.34 1.45
N LEU A 265 -3.39 16.79 1.46
CA LEU A 265 -4.46 16.19 2.23
C LEU A 265 -5.19 15.19 1.33
N PHE A 266 -5.19 13.92 1.72
CA PHE A 266 -5.95 12.87 1.05
C PHE A 266 -7.21 12.57 1.84
N PHE A 267 -8.36 12.77 1.20
CA PHE A 267 -9.66 12.55 1.78
C PHE A 267 -10.34 11.35 1.13
N THR A 268 -10.73 10.36 1.92
CA THR A 268 -11.51 9.20 1.44
C THR A 268 -12.99 9.52 1.60
N GLY A 269 -13.62 9.97 0.51
CA GLY A 269 -14.88 10.71 0.56
C GLY A 269 -16.17 9.89 0.48
N SER A 270 -16.09 8.58 0.29
CA SER A 270 -17.27 7.71 0.23
C SER A 270 -17.06 6.41 0.99
N GLU A 271 -18.16 5.82 1.46
CA GLU A 271 -18.21 4.54 2.14
C GLU A 271 -19.05 3.55 1.30
N PRO A 272 -18.64 2.27 1.17
CA PRO A 272 -17.40 1.66 1.67
C PRO A 272 -16.21 1.94 0.72
N MET A 273 -15.06 2.33 1.28
CA MET A 273 -13.82 2.44 0.50
C MET A 273 -12.64 1.71 1.17
N PRO A 274 -11.90 0.88 0.42
CA PRO A 274 -10.70 0.24 0.94
C PRO A 274 -9.60 1.28 1.21
N PRO A 275 -8.58 0.92 2.01
CA PRO A 275 -7.31 1.65 2.01
C PRO A 275 -6.76 1.81 0.59
N HIS A 276 -6.34 3.03 0.26
CA HIS A 276 -5.67 3.35 -0.98
C HIS A 276 -4.17 3.54 -0.70
N PRO A 277 -3.28 2.65 -1.15
CA PRO A 277 -1.83 2.90 -1.13
C PRO A 277 -1.52 3.99 -2.14
N ILE A 278 -1.31 5.23 -1.69
CA ILE A 278 -0.93 6.34 -2.56
C ILE A 278 0.58 6.40 -2.64
N HIS A 279 1.10 6.38 -3.86
CA HIS A 279 2.53 6.47 -4.18
C HIS A 279 2.83 7.77 -4.91
N LYS A 280 3.92 8.44 -4.50
CA LYS A 280 4.48 9.61 -5.18
C LYS A 280 5.83 9.25 -5.78
N HIS A 281 5.98 9.49 -7.08
CA HIS A 281 7.29 9.43 -7.73
C HIS A 281 8.19 10.62 -7.30
N GLY A 282 9.50 10.45 -7.48
CA GLY A 282 10.49 11.48 -7.13
C GLY A 282 10.77 11.49 -5.64
N ASN A 283 10.18 12.42 -4.91
CA ASN A 283 10.46 12.63 -3.48
C ASN A 283 9.52 11.85 -2.57
N LYS A 284 10.09 11.24 -1.52
CA LYS A 284 9.35 10.69 -0.39
C LYS A 284 8.61 11.77 0.40
N MET A 285 7.59 11.35 1.12
CA MET A 285 6.68 12.18 1.90
C MET A 285 6.68 11.74 3.37
N PHE A 286 6.51 12.68 4.28
CA PHE A 286 6.28 12.43 5.69
C PHE A 286 4.77 12.31 5.93
N GLN A 287 4.30 11.22 6.53
CA GLN A 287 2.91 11.15 6.97
C GLN A 287 2.80 11.85 8.33
N ILE A 288 2.29 13.09 8.32
CA ILE A 288 2.32 13.98 9.47
C ILE A 288 1.01 13.98 10.27
N GLY A 289 -0.07 13.45 9.72
CA GLY A 289 -1.32 13.31 10.46
C GLY A 289 -2.34 12.43 9.76
N SER A 290 -3.30 11.93 10.55
CA SER A 290 -4.44 11.18 10.01
C SER A 290 -5.61 11.21 10.98
N GLY A 291 -6.82 10.99 10.49
CA GLY A 291 -8.00 10.98 11.34
C GLY A 291 -9.25 10.43 10.67
N VAL A 292 -10.29 10.32 11.49
CA VAL A 292 -11.63 9.87 11.11
C VAL A 292 -12.58 11.06 11.16
N GLY A 293 -13.51 11.14 10.20
CA GLY A 293 -14.42 12.26 10.00
C GLY A 293 -13.95 13.23 8.93
N HIS A 294 -14.71 14.31 8.73
CA HIS A 294 -14.39 15.32 7.72
C HIS A 294 -13.23 16.22 8.17
N PHE A 295 -12.30 16.50 7.27
CA PHE A 295 -11.31 17.55 7.47
C PHE A 295 -11.99 18.92 7.25
N LYS A 296 -12.18 19.68 8.33
CA LYS A 296 -12.98 20.94 8.34
C LYS A 296 -12.12 22.22 8.31
N TRP A 297 -10.80 22.09 8.31
CA TRP A 297 -9.85 23.21 8.40
C TRP A 297 -9.37 23.61 7.00
N ASN A 298 -8.90 24.86 6.84
CA ASN A 298 -8.39 25.35 5.56
C ASN A 298 -6.90 25.07 5.35
N SER A 299 -6.20 24.63 6.40
CA SER A 299 -4.78 24.29 6.38
C SER A 299 -4.46 23.22 7.42
N THR A 300 -3.32 22.58 7.27
CA THR A 300 -2.75 21.67 8.26
C THR A 300 -2.48 22.36 9.59
N GLU A 301 -2.00 23.61 9.54
CA GLU A 301 -1.64 24.39 10.72
C GLU A 301 -2.87 24.74 11.57
N GLU A 302 -4.01 24.99 10.94
CA GLU A 302 -5.29 25.16 11.65
C GLU A 302 -5.74 23.84 12.30
N ALA A 303 -5.63 22.71 11.60
CA ALA A 303 -5.97 21.41 12.15
C ALA A 303 -5.07 21.02 13.33
N LEU A 304 -3.76 21.23 13.21
CA LEU A 304 -2.78 20.93 14.26
C LEU A 304 -3.04 21.74 15.55
N LYS A 305 -3.60 22.94 15.45
CA LYS A 305 -4.00 23.75 16.63
C LYS A 305 -5.26 23.21 17.32
N ASP A 306 -6.20 22.63 16.57
CA ASP A 306 -7.48 22.13 17.10
C ASP A 306 -7.37 20.68 17.63
N ILE A 307 -6.64 19.83 16.91
CA ILE A 307 -6.48 18.38 17.20
C ILE A 307 -4.99 17.94 17.14
N PRO A 308 -4.11 18.52 17.99
CA PRO A 308 -2.67 18.24 17.95
C PRO A 308 -2.32 16.75 18.13
N GLU A 309 -3.17 15.98 18.81
CA GLU A 309 -3.00 14.54 19.05
C GLU A 309 -3.06 13.69 17.76
N ASN A 310 -3.64 14.21 16.69
CA ASN A 310 -3.72 13.54 15.39
C ASN A 310 -2.49 13.80 14.51
N PHE A 311 -1.54 14.61 14.95
CA PHE A 311 -0.38 15.03 14.17
C PHE A 311 0.97 14.70 14.84
N ASN A 312 1.96 14.36 14.03
CA ASN A 312 3.35 14.19 14.44
C ASN A 312 4.27 14.98 13.48
N LEU A 313 4.84 16.09 13.96
CA LEU A 313 5.87 16.86 13.24
C LEU A 313 7.27 16.67 13.83
N VAL A 314 7.42 15.88 14.88
CA VAL A 314 8.70 15.66 15.56
C VAL A 314 9.53 14.62 14.82
N ASN A 315 8.93 13.48 14.52
CA ASN A 315 9.60 12.37 13.84
C ASN A 315 8.62 11.51 13.00
N PRO A 316 7.80 12.11 12.12
CA PRO A 316 6.83 11.37 11.32
C PRO A 316 7.51 10.32 10.42
N PRO A 317 6.83 9.19 10.15
CA PRO A 317 7.34 8.20 9.21
C PRO A 317 7.47 8.81 7.81
N LYS A 318 8.57 8.49 7.13
CA LYS A 318 8.91 9.00 5.79
C LYS A 318 8.91 7.88 4.76
N ARG A 319 8.04 7.96 3.77
CA ARG A 319 7.78 6.90 2.79
C ARG A 319 7.55 7.46 1.39
N ASP A 320 7.73 6.67 0.34
CA ASP A 320 7.26 7.06 -1.00
C ASP A 320 5.81 6.66 -1.26
N GLY A 321 5.24 5.81 -0.41
CA GLY A 321 3.80 5.58 -0.38
C GLY A 321 3.25 5.35 1.02
N PHE A 322 1.95 5.59 1.18
CA PHE A 322 1.22 5.31 2.41
C PHE A 322 -0.15 4.75 2.06
N ALA A 323 -0.67 3.85 2.90
CA ALA A 323 -2.05 3.41 2.79
C ALA A 323 -2.97 4.43 3.48
N SER A 324 -3.99 4.91 2.76
CA SER A 324 -5.07 5.67 3.41
C SER A 324 -5.78 4.81 4.46
N LEU A 325 -6.40 5.47 5.44
CA LEU A 325 -7.23 4.75 6.40
C LEU A 325 -8.49 4.22 5.71
N THR A 326 -8.89 2.99 6.03
CA THR A 326 -10.16 2.42 5.57
C THR A 326 -11.33 3.35 5.91
N ALA A 327 -12.17 3.68 4.92
CA ALA A 327 -13.43 4.37 5.17
C ALA A 327 -14.57 3.35 5.24
N PHE A 328 -14.83 2.89 6.46
CA PHE A 328 -15.92 1.98 6.81
C PHE A 328 -16.62 2.51 8.07
N GLY A 329 -17.89 2.84 7.98
CA GLY A 329 -18.70 3.58 8.96
C GLY A 329 -18.48 5.10 9.01
N ASN A 330 -17.40 5.62 8.41
CA ASN A 330 -17.06 7.04 8.39
C ASN A 330 -16.03 7.36 7.29
N VAL A 331 -15.95 8.62 6.88
CA VAL A 331 -14.88 9.13 6.01
C VAL A 331 -13.57 9.28 6.79
N THR A 332 -12.45 9.29 6.07
CA THR A 332 -11.11 9.38 6.69
C THR A 332 -10.22 10.37 5.94
N TRP A 333 -9.17 10.82 6.61
CA TRP A 333 -8.16 11.66 6.00
C TRP A 333 -6.74 11.28 6.44
N VAL A 334 -5.78 11.55 5.55
CA VAL A 334 -4.34 11.48 5.82
C VAL A 334 -3.69 12.74 5.26
N VAL A 335 -2.82 13.37 6.04
CA VAL A 335 -2.02 14.52 5.60
C VAL A 335 -0.58 14.05 5.48
N VAL A 336 0.01 14.30 4.32
CA VAL A 336 1.44 14.10 4.10
C VAL A 336 2.12 15.41 3.72
N ARG A 337 3.35 15.59 4.19
CA ARG A 337 4.20 16.75 3.95
C ARG A 337 5.46 16.32 3.21
N TYR A 338 5.85 17.02 2.16
CA TYR A 338 7.13 16.77 1.49
C TYR A 338 7.85 18.06 1.14
N HIS A 339 9.17 17.97 1.05
CA HIS A 339 10.01 19.07 0.60
C HIS A 339 10.31 18.90 -0.89
N VAL A 340 10.07 19.95 -1.67
CA VAL A 340 10.33 19.95 -3.12
C VAL A 340 11.83 20.12 -3.33
N THR A 341 12.53 19.03 -3.62
CA THR A 341 14.00 19.02 -3.82
C THR A 341 14.42 18.47 -5.18
N ASN A 342 13.49 17.94 -5.97
CA ASN A 342 13.78 17.28 -7.23
C ASN A 342 12.85 17.82 -8.34
N PRO A 343 13.28 18.85 -9.09
CA PRO A 343 12.51 19.40 -10.20
C PRO A 343 12.19 18.37 -11.27
N GLY A 344 10.93 18.31 -11.70
CA GLY A 344 10.48 17.38 -12.74
C GLY A 344 8.99 17.05 -12.68
N ALA A 345 8.55 16.23 -13.62
CA ALA A 345 7.19 15.71 -13.68
C ALA A 345 7.11 14.36 -12.96
N TRP A 346 6.35 14.30 -11.87
CA TRP A 346 6.20 13.13 -11.03
C TRP A 346 4.75 12.66 -10.98
N LEU A 347 4.55 11.36 -11.15
CA LEU A 347 3.23 10.78 -10.98
C LEU A 347 2.90 10.63 -9.49
N LEU A 348 1.70 11.03 -9.10
CA LEU A 348 1.08 10.69 -7.82
C LEU A 348 -0.14 9.84 -8.13
N HIS A 349 -0.20 8.62 -7.59
CA HIS A 349 -1.27 7.69 -7.95
C HIS A 349 -1.56 6.66 -6.86
N CYS A 350 -2.73 6.03 -6.94
CA CYS A 350 -2.98 4.81 -6.20
C CYS A 350 -2.15 3.65 -6.79
N HIS A 351 -1.50 2.87 -5.95
CA HIS A 351 -0.66 1.75 -6.34
C HIS A 351 -1.44 0.41 -6.44
N ILE A 352 -2.77 0.47 -6.34
CA ILE A 352 -3.65 -0.61 -6.77
C ILE A 352 -3.85 -0.43 -8.28
N ASP A 353 -3.42 -1.42 -9.06
CA ASP A 353 -3.29 -1.31 -10.52
C ASP A 353 -4.62 -0.95 -11.21
N ASN A 354 -5.74 -1.57 -10.81
CA ASN A 354 -7.05 -1.23 -11.39
C ASN A 354 -7.51 0.19 -11.01
N HIS A 355 -7.07 0.75 -9.88
CA HIS A 355 -7.37 2.15 -9.52
C HIS A 355 -6.54 3.12 -10.35
N LEU A 356 -5.24 2.83 -10.53
CA LEU A 356 -4.35 3.58 -11.44
C LEU A 356 -4.91 3.58 -12.87
N GLN A 357 -5.20 2.39 -13.41
CA GLN A 357 -5.74 2.22 -14.77
C GLN A 357 -7.13 2.86 -14.92
N GLY A 358 -7.91 2.90 -13.83
CA GLY A 358 -9.20 3.58 -13.75
C GLY A 358 -9.11 5.11 -13.68
N GLY A 359 -7.91 5.66 -13.52
CA GLY A 359 -7.62 7.10 -13.55
C GLY A 359 -7.35 7.78 -12.22
N MET A 360 -7.09 7.00 -11.15
CA MET A 360 -6.73 7.52 -9.81
C MET A 360 -5.29 8.01 -9.74
N MET A 361 -4.97 9.01 -10.56
CA MET A 361 -3.66 9.59 -10.65
C MET A 361 -3.70 11.07 -10.99
N MET A 362 -2.59 11.75 -10.73
CA MET A 362 -2.35 13.12 -11.13
C MET A 362 -0.86 13.36 -11.35
N ILE A 363 -0.55 14.45 -12.05
CA ILE A 363 0.82 14.86 -12.32
C ILE A 363 1.21 15.98 -11.36
N ILE A 364 2.32 15.82 -10.66
CA ILE A 364 2.97 16.88 -9.88
C ILE A 364 4.18 17.36 -10.67
N GLN A 365 4.13 18.61 -11.12
CA GLN A 365 5.28 19.31 -11.71
C GLN A 365 6.02 20.01 -10.56
N ASP A 366 7.02 19.32 -10.00
CA ASP A 366 7.83 19.85 -8.92
C ASP A 366 8.91 20.80 -9.46
N GLY A 367 9.16 21.90 -8.75
CA GLY A 367 10.26 22.82 -9.04
C GLY A 367 10.21 23.47 -10.42
N VAL A 368 9.04 23.95 -10.86
CA VAL A 368 8.85 24.54 -12.20
C VAL A 368 9.71 25.78 -12.47
N ASP A 369 10.15 26.46 -11.41
CA ASP A 369 11.09 27.58 -11.44
C ASP A 369 12.55 27.16 -11.70
N HIS A 370 12.85 25.86 -11.60
CA HIS A 370 14.15 25.25 -11.82
C HIS A 370 14.03 23.95 -12.66
N TRP A 371 13.15 23.95 -13.66
CA TRP A 371 12.86 22.76 -14.47
C TRP A 371 14.14 22.16 -15.12
N PRO A 372 14.31 20.83 -15.10
CA PRO A 372 15.52 20.22 -15.63
C PRO A 372 15.61 20.40 -17.15
N ARG A 373 16.84 20.65 -17.63
CA ARG A 373 17.12 20.55 -19.07
C ARG A 373 17.19 19.08 -19.47
N VAL A 374 16.32 18.69 -20.39
CA VAL A 374 16.32 17.34 -20.96
C VAL A 374 17.46 17.22 -21.99
N PRO A 375 18.32 16.19 -21.89
CA PRO A 375 19.36 15.94 -22.90
C PRO A 375 18.78 15.70 -24.30
N ASP A 376 19.39 16.30 -25.32
CA ASP A 376 18.89 16.31 -26.71
C ASP A 376 18.61 14.90 -27.31
N HIS A 377 19.33 13.86 -26.84
CA HIS A 377 19.11 12.49 -27.31
C HIS A 377 17.77 11.88 -26.83
N TYR A 378 17.18 12.39 -25.76
CA TYR A 378 15.83 11.99 -25.33
C TYR A 378 14.74 12.72 -26.12
N LEU A 379 15.04 13.90 -26.66
CA LEU A 379 14.11 14.68 -27.49
C LEU A 379 13.99 14.14 -28.92
N SER A 380 14.99 13.38 -29.37
CA SER A 380 15.05 12.78 -30.71
C SER A 380 14.59 11.32 -30.76
N TYR A 381 14.19 10.73 -29.62
CA TYR A 381 13.69 9.37 -29.55
C TYR A 381 12.35 9.26 -30.29
N GLY A 382 12.38 8.70 -31.50
CA GLY A 382 11.25 8.63 -32.44
C GLY A 382 11.36 9.49 -33.70
N GLN A 383 12.42 10.29 -33.85
CA GLN A 383 12.73 11.04 -35.09
C GLN A 383 13.77 10.34 -35.98
N HIS A 384 14.09 9.09 -35.67
CA HIS A 384 15.00 8.22 -36.44
C HIS A 384 14.28 7.01 -37.04
N GLU A 385 13.09 7.22 -37.61
CA GLU A 385 12.48 6.29 -38.58
C GLU A 385 12.45 6.89 -39.98
#